data_AF-A0A5M3MCY5-F1
#
_entry.id   AF-A0A5M3MCY5-F1
#
_cell.length_a   1.000
_cell.length_b   1.000
_cell.length_c   1.000
_cell.angle_alpha   90.00
_cell.angle_beta   90.00
_cell.angle_gamma   90.00
#
_symmetry.space_group_name_H-M   'P 1'
#
loop_
_entity.id
_entity.type
_entity.pdbx_description
1 polymer ?
#
loop_
_entity_poly.entity_id
_entity_poly.type
_entity_poly.pdbx_seq_one_letter_code
_entity_poly.pdbx_strand_id
1 'polypeptide(L)'
;GGKVDPGETPAEAAARELQEEAGISAPLEHAGSLLFAAVLHVSLRSFDACYSSRTDEMRPEWFALPADIAGAAFVSDLPQTPYETMWADDVYWMRHLLQGIPFAGRCDFEKDGQEGEESKIVRWWFGAPRHT
;
A
#
# COMPACT_ATOMS: atom_id res chain seq x y z
N GLY A 1 -8.63 -3.14 0.66
CA GLY A 1 -8.49 -4.57 1.01
C GLY A 1 -8.81 -4.73 2.47
N GLY A 2 -9.10 -5.96 2.90
CA GLY A 2 -9.73 -6.21 4.21
C GLY A 2 -9.06 -7.26 5.10
N LYS A 3 -9.86 -7.81 6.01
CA LYS A 3 -9.41 -8.80 7.00
C LYS A 3 -9.31 -10.17 6.35
N VAL A 4 -8.42 -11.01 6.90
CA VAL A 4 -8.32 -12.42 6.52
C VAL A 4 -9.43 -13.20 7.24
N ASP A 5 -10.23 -13.94 6.48
CA ASP A 5 -11.31 -14.75 7.03
C ASP A 5 -10.82 -16.10 7.58
N PRO A 6 -11.58 -16.76 8.48
CA PRO A 6 -11.21 -18.07 9.01
C PRO A 6 -11.06 -19.12 7.90
N GLY A 7 -9.87 -19.73 7.82
CA GLY A 7 -9.55 -20.75 6.80
C GLY A 7 -8.94 -20.19 5.52
N GLU A 8 -8.80 -18.87 5.43
CA GLU A 8 -8.17 -18.16 4.31
C GLU A 8 -6.70 -17.83 4.63
N THR A 9 -5.82 -17.91 3.63
CA THR A 9 -4.46 -17.37 3.71
C THR A 9 -4.45 -15.87 3.40
N PRO A 10 -3.44 -15.09 3.86
CA PRO A 10 -3.34 -13.68 3.47
C PRO A 10 -3.24 -13.45 1.95
N ALA A 11 -2.81 -14.47 1.18
CA ALA A 11 -2.78 -14.41 -0.28
C ALA A 11 -4.17 -14.48 -0.88
N GLU A 12 -4.98 -15.43 -0.40
CA GLU A 12 -6.37 -15.61 -0.84
C GLU A 12 -7.22 -14.40 -0.45
N ALA A 13 -7.06 -13.90 0.78
CA ALA A 13 -7.74 -12.68 1.25
C ALA A 13 -7.45 -11.50 0.34
N ALA A 14 -6.18 -11.25 0.03
CA ALA A 14 -5.81 -10.14 -0.84
C ALA A 14 -6.41 -10.28 -2.26
N ALA A 15 -6.49 -11.49 -2.81
CA ALA A 15 -7.10 -11.73 -4.12
C ALA A 15 -8.62 -11.54 -4.10
N ARG A 16 -9.30 -12.04 -3.06
CA ARG A 16 -10.75 -11.86 -2.87
C ARG A 16 -11.09 -10.38 -2.70
N GLU A 17 -10.42 -9.70 -1.79
CA GLU A 17 -10.65 -8.29 -1.49
C GLU A 17 -10.36 -7.39 -2.71
N LEU A 18 -9.30 -7.69 -3.48
CA LEU A 18 -9.04 -6.99 -4.74
C LEU A 18 -10.20 -7.17 -5.74
N GLN A 19 -10.78 -8.36 -5.82
CA GLN A 19 -11.91 -8.62 -6.70
C GLN A 19 -13.20 -7.95 -6.20
N GLU A 20 -13.45 -7.96 -4.89
CA GLU A 20 -14.64 -7.37 -4.27
C GLU A 20 -14.63 -5.85 -4.35
N GLU A 21 -13.53 -5.22 -3.93
CA GLU A 21 -13.42 -3.77 -3.84
C GLU A 21 -13.07 -3.13 -5.16
N ALA A 22 -12.19 -3.74 -5.96
CA ALA A 22 -11.70 -3.12 -7.20
C ALA A 22 -12.29 -3.74 -8.45
N GLY A 23 -12.92 -4.92 -8.38
CA GLY A 23 -13.36 -5.65 -9.57
C GLY A 23 -12.23 -6.31 -10.36
N ILE A 24 -11.03 -6.41 -9.77
CA ILE A 24 -9.82 -6.85 -10.48
C ILE A 24 -9.43 -8.28 -10.08
N SER A 25 -9.16 -9.12 -11.09
CA SER A 25 -8.53 -10.43 -10.93
C SER A 25 -7.12 -10.39 -11.52
N ALA A 26 -6.09 -10.52 -10.69
CA ALA A 26 -4.69 -10.49 -11.10
C ALA A 26 -3.82 -11.42 -10.26
N PRO A 27 -2.69 -11.94 -10.80
CA PRO A 27 -1.69 -12.62 -9.99
C PRO A 27 -1.02 -11.62 -9.03
N LEU A 28 -0.96 -11.98 -7.75
CA LEU A 28 -0.45 -11.12 -6.68
C LEU A 28 0.91 -11.61 -6.16
N GLU A 29 1.90 -10.71 -6.13
CA GLU A 29 3.20 -10.98 -5.53
C GLU A 29 3.30 -10.37 -4.14
N HIS A 30 4.00 -11.03 -3.21
CA HIS A 30 4.24 -10.47 -1.87
C HIS A 30 5.29 -9.36 -1.95
N ALA A 31 4.88 -8.14 -1.62
CA ALA A 31 5.74 -6.95 -1.71
C ALA A 31 6.26 -6.51 -0.33
N GLY A 32 5.55 -6.81 0.75
CA GLY A 32 6.04 -6.48 2.08
C GLY A 32 5.08 -6.79 3.21
N SER A 33 5.53 -6.50 4.41
CA SER A 33 4.80 -6.72 5.65
C SER A 33 4.86 -5.49 6.54
N LEU A 34 3.70 -5.02 6.99
CA LEU A 34 3.60 -3.92 7.95
C LEU A 34 3.00 -4.42 9.26
N LEU A 35 3.56 -3.94 10.37
CA LEU A 35 3.06 -4.17 11.71
C LEU A 35 2.52 -2.86 12.30
N PHE A 36 1.25 -2.83 12.65
CA PHE A 36 0.64 -1.71 13.35
C PHE A 36 0.32 -2.07 14.80
N ALA A 37 0.75 -1.21 15.74
CA ALA A 37 0.50 -1.35 17.18
C ALA A 37 0.86 -2.73 17.77
N ALA A 38 1.82 -3.43 17.14
CA ALA A 38 2.24 -4.80 17.47
C ALA A 38 1.15 -5.89 17.42
N VAL A 39 -0.03 -5.60 16.87
CA VAL A 39 -1.18 -6.53 16.85
C VAL A 39 -1.76 -6.75 15.46
N LEU A 40 -1.59 -5.76 14.56
CA LEU A 40 -2.12 -5.84 13.21
C LEU A 40 -0.97 -6.08 12.24
N HIS A 41 -0.96 -7.24 11.60
CA HIS A 41 -0.03 -7.58 10.54
C HIS A 41 -0.73 -7.46 9.18
N VAL A 42 -0.23 -6.55 8.34
CA VAL A 42 -0.73 -6.32 6.99
C VAL A 42 0.28 -6.89 6.00
N SER A 43 -0.19 -7.80 5.15
CA SER A 43 0.60 -8.33 4.04
C SER A 43 0.28 -7.51 2.79
N LEU A 44 1.26 -6.76 2.31
CA LEU A 44 1.13 -5.97 1.09
C LEU A 44 1.49 -6.82 -0.13
N ARG A 45 0.66 -6.68 -1.16
CA ARG A 45 0.82 -7.39 -2.43
C ARG A 45 0.67 -6.42 -3.59
N SER A 46 1.43 -6.67 -4.65
CA SER A 46 1.44 -5.87 -5.86
C SER A 46 1.04 -6.67 -7.08
N PHE A 47 0.52 -5.96 -8.08
CA PHE A 47 0.23 -6.45 -9.41
C PHE A 47 0.35 -5.31 -10.42
N ASP A 48 0.60 -5.65 -11.68
CA ASP A 48 0.56 -4.71 -12.79
C ASP A 48 -0.76 -4.87 -13.54
N ALA A 49 -1.51 -3.79 -13.70
CA ALA A 49 -2.72 -3.79 -14.53
C ALA A 49 -2.95 -2.44 -15.21
N CYS A 50 -3.51 -2.48 -16.42
CA CYS A 50 -4.17 -1.33 -17.01
C CYS A 50 -5.67 -1.44 -16.70
N TYR A 51 -6.14 -0.70 -15.70
CA TYR A 51 -7.51 -0.80 -15.21
C TYR A 51 -8.12 0.57 -14.93
N SER A 52 -9.38 0.77 -15.31
CA SER A 52 -10.04 2.07 -15.16
C SER A 52 -11.48 2.02 -14.64
N SER A 53 -12.03 0.83 -14.33
CA SER A 53 -13.40 0.75 -13.82
C SER A 53 -13.48 1.18 -12.36
N ARG A 54 -14.63 1.77 -12.02
CA ARG A 54 -14.94 2.25 -10.68
C ARG A 54 -15.94 1.29 -10.03
N THR A 55 -15.77 1.04 -8.74
CA THR A 55 -16.73 0.35 -7.87
C THR A 55 -17.29 1.35 -6.85
N ASP A 56 -18.18 0.90 -5.96
CA ASP A 56 -18.68 1.76 -4.88
C ASP A 56 -17.61 2.12 -3.84
N GLU A 57 -16.56 1.29 -3.73
CA GLU A 57 -15.48 1.44 -2.74
C GLU A 57 -14.18 2.02 -3.33
N MET A 58 -13.89 1.71 -4.60
CA MET A 58 -12.65 2.12 -5.28
C MET A 58 -12.93 2.94 -6.54
N ARG A 59 -12.31 4.12 -6.61
CA ARG A 59 -12.20 4.93 -7.83
C ARG A 59 -10.72 5.03 -8.22
N PRO A 60 -10.27 4.35 -9.29
CA PRO A 60 -8.88 4.42 -9.69
C PRO A 60 -8.52 5.82 -10.21
N GLU A 61 -7.38 6.33 -9.77
CA GLU A 61 -6.77 7.56 -10.26
C GLU A 61 -5.28 7.32 -10.53
N TRP A 62 -4.76 7.98 -11.56
CA TRP A 62 -3.39 7.77 -12.02
C TRP A 62 -2.52 8.95 -11.59
N PHE A 63 -1.37 8.63 -11.01
CA PHE A 63 -0.38 9.59 -10.54
C PHE A 63 0.97 9.31 -11.18
N ALA A 64 1.77 10.36 -11.34
CA ALA A 64 3.14 10.23 -11.79
C ALA A 64 3.98 9.48 -10.74
N LEU A 65 4.84 8.57 -11.20
CA LEU A 65 5.84 7.96 -10.34
C LEU A 65 6.87 9.03 -9.91
N PRO A 66 7.40 8.95 -8.66
CA PRO A 66 8.49 9.82 -8.23
C PRO A 66 9.70 9.71 -9.17
N ALA A 67 10.35 10.84 -9.45
CA ALA A 67 11.40 10.95 -10.47
C ALA A 67 12.65 10.08 -10.20
N ASP A 68 12.85 9.65 -8.96
CA ASP A 68 13.95 8.79 -8.55
C ASP A 68 13.66 7.28 -8.67
N ILE A 69 12.44 6.90 -9.08
CA ILE A 69 12.06 5.51 -9.31
C ILE A 69 12.48 5.08 -10.72
N ALA A 70 13.22 3.97 -10.83
CA ALA A 70 13.62 3.41 -12.11
C ALA A 70 12.37 3.02 -12.93
N GLY A 71 12.31 3.47 -14.18
CA GLY A 71 11.14 3.23 -15.03
C GLY A 71 10.00 4.25 -14.85
N ALA A 72 10.18 5.30 -14.03
CA ALA A 72 9.34 6.48 -14.08
C ALA A 72 9.38 7.06 -15.51
N ALA A 73 8.38 6.69 -16.33
CA ALA A 73 8.15 7.35 -17.59
C ALA A 73 7.94 8.83 -17.26
N PHE A 74 8.61 9.73 -18.00
CA PHE A 74 8.34 11.17 -17.98
C PHE A 74 6.94 11.42 -18.55
N VAL A 75 5.90 11.02 -17.81
CA VAL A 75 4.52 11.41 -18.10
C VAL A 75 4.35 12.75 -17.41
N SER A 76 4.70 13.82 -18.13
CA SER A 76 4.70 15.20 -17.61
C SER A 76 3.34 15.70 -17.15
N ASP A 77 2.27 15.00 -17.55
CA ASP A 77 0.90 15.51 -17.45
C ASP A 77 0.10 14.87 -16.30
N LEU A 78 0.68 13.91 -15.56
CA LEU A 78 0.02 13.30 -14.41
C LEU A 78 0.35 14.07 -13.11
N PRO A 79 -0.62 14.21 -12.19
CA PRO A 79 -0.37 14.80 -10.87
C PRO A 79 0.57 13.93 -10.04
N GLN A 80 1.26 14.55 -9.08
CA GLN A 80 2.03 13.81 -8.08
C GLN A 80 1.09 13.07 -7.10
N THR A 81 1.55 11.96 -6.53
CA THR A 81 0.81 11.22 -5.49
C THR A 81 0.52 12.13 -4.29
N PRO A 82 -0.73 12.25 -3.84
CA PRO A 82 -1.13 13.20 -2.79
C PRO A 82 -0.85 12.64 -1.40
N TYR A 83 0.43 12.46 -1.05
CA TYR A 83 0.85 11.87 0.24
C TYR A 83 0.30 12.62 1.47
N GLU A 84 0.00 13.92 1.32
CA GLU A 84 -0.57 14.75 2.39
C GLU A 84 -1.99 14.33 2.80
N THR A 85 -2.74 13.69 1.90
CA THR A 85 -4.10 13.20 2.16
C THR A 85 -4.14 11.68 2.36
N MET A 86 -2.97 11.04 2.46
CA MET A 86 -2.82 9.60 2.66
C MET A 86 -2.46 9.31 4.12
N TRP A 87 -2.34 8.03 4.46
CA TRP A 87 -1.83 7.67 5.78
C TRP A 87 -0.38 8.13 5.91
N ALA A 88 -0.01 8.64 7.07
CA ALA A 88 1.29 9.26 7.27
C ALA A 88 2.47 8.29 7.01
N ASP A 89 2.24 6.98 7.05
CA ASP A 89 3.26 5.97 6.83
C ASP A 89 3.44 5.60 5.35
N ASP A 90 2.45 5.89 4.51
CA ASP A 90 2.42 5.54 3.09
C ASP A 90 3.65 6.07 2.35
N VAL A 91 4.09 7.28 2.66
CA VAL A 91 5.28 7.91 2.06
C VAL A 91 6.56 7.08 2.24
N TYR A 92 6.66 6.27 3.30
CA TYR A 92 7.85 5.49 3.58
C TYR A 92 7.83 4.13 2.88
N TRP A 93 6.74 3.38 3.04
CA TRP A 93 6.67 2.02 2.49
C TRP A 93 6.34 2.01 1.00
N MET A 94 5.55 2.96 0.50
CA MET A 94 5.22 3.01 -0.93
C MET A 94 6.45 3.21 -1.79
N ARG A 95 7.48 3.93 -1.31
CA ARG A 95 8.73 4.08 -2.06
C ARG A 95 9.41 2.74 -2.32
N HIS A 96 9.47 1.88 -1.30
CA HIS A 96 10.04 0.54 -1.44
C HIS A 96 9.22 -0.31 -2.41
N LEU A 97 7.88 -0.23 -2.28
CA LEU A 97 6.94 -0.88 -3.19
C LEU A 97 7.18 -0.46 -4.67
N LEU A 98 7.23 0.85 -4.94
CA LEU A 98 7.42 1.39 -6.28
C LEU A 98 8.79 1.05 -6.88
N GLN A 99 9.80 0.80 -6.05
CA GLN A 99 11.12 0.33 -6.48
C GLN A 99 11.17 -1.19 -6.69
N GLY A 100 10.09 -1.93 -6.40
CA GLY A 100 10.08 -3.39 -6.43
C GLY A 100 10.99 -4.02 -5.37
N ILE A 101 11.27 -3.29 -4.28
CA ILE A 101 12.12 -3.77 -3.18
C ILE A 101 11.22 -4.35 -2.09
N PRO A 102 11.33 -5.65 -1.76
CA PRO A 102 10.59 -6.22 -0.65
C PRO A 102 10.91 -5.50 0.66
N PHE A 103 9.93 -5.33 1.54
CA PHE A 103 10.15 -4.61 2.80
C PHE A 103 9.41 -5.23 3.98
N ALA A 104 9.92 -4.93 5.17
CA ALA A 104 9.22 -5.09 6.43
C ALA A 104 9.20 -3.75 7.14
N GLY A 105 8.10 -3.43 7.81
CA GLY A 105 7.99 -2.20 8.57
C GLY A 105 7.09 -2.32 9.78
N ARG A 106 7.23 -1.35 10.67
CA ARG A 106 6.30 -1.11 11.77
C ARG A 106 5.93 0.37 11.76
N CYS A 107 4.66 0.64 11.97
CA CYS A 107 4.16 1.99 12.20
C CYS A 107 3.15 1.96 13.35
N ASP A 108 3.41 2.72 14.41
CA ASP A 108 2.45 2.92 15.50
C ASP A 108 1.92 4.35 15.44
N PHE A 109 0.60 4.49 15.53
CA PHE A 109 -0.11 5.77 15.56
C PHE A 109 -0.50 6.15 16.99
N GLU A 110 -0.64 7.45 17.24
CA GLU A 110 -1.20 7.97 18.49
C GLU A 110 -2.67 7.53 18.64
N LYS A 111 -3.04 7.01 19.82
CA LYS A 111 -4.37 6.42 20.06
C LYS A 111 -5.52 7.43 20.11
N ASP A 112 -5.21 8.72 20.25
CA ASP A 112 -6.18 9.76 20.60
C ASP A 112 -6.62 10.63 19.41
N GLY A 113 -6.33 10.21 18.17
CA GLY A 113 -6.90 10.88 17.01
C GLY A 113 -8.42 10.72 17.00
N GLN A 114 -9.15 11.80 17.27
CA GLN A 114 -10.59 11.87 16.95
C GLN A 114 -10.74 11.62 15.44
N GLU A 115 -11.84 10.99 15.01
CA GLU A 115 -12.17 10.82 13.59
C GLU A 115 -12.00 12.16 12.85
N GLY A 116 -10.96 12.24 12.00
CA GLY A 116 -10.65 13.45 11.22
C GLY A 116 -9.35 14.20 11.60
N GLU A 117 -8.62 13.81 12.65
CA GLU A 117 -7.28 14.34 12.90
C GLU A 117 -6.19 13.56 12.12
N GLU A 118 -5.17 14.30 11.63
CA GLU A 118 -4.01 13.72 10.96
C GLU A 118 -3.37 12.64 11.85
N SER A 119 -3.34 11.41 11.34
CA SER A 119 -2.81 10.26 12.08
C SER A 119 -1.31 10.40 12.29
N LYS A 120 -0.92 10.90 13.47
CA LYS A 120 0.48 11.14 13.81
C LYS A 120 1.19 9.85 14.17
N ILE A 121 2.29 9.56 13.47
CA ILE A 121 3.15 8.42 13.77
C ILE A 121 3.98 8.71 15.01
N VAL A 122 3.95 7.80 15.98
CA VAL A 122 4.74 7.90 17.22
C VAL A 122 6.00 7.05 17.20
N ARG A 123 5.96 5.89 16.52
CA ARG A 123 7.09 4.95 16.41
C ARG A 123 7.05 4.25 15.07
N TRP A 124 8.18 4.24 14.37
CA TRP A 124 8.26 3.53 13.11
C TRP A 124 9.67 3.05 12.79
N TRP A 125 9.73 2.00 11.97
CA TRP A 125 10.93 1.56 11.28
C TRP A 125 10.52 0.88 9.97
N PHE A 126 11.34 1.03 8.94
CA PHE A 126 11.21 0.30 7.69
C PHE A 126 12.58 -0.29 7.35
N GLY A 127 12.58 -1.55 6.92
CA GLY A 127 13.78 -2.28 6.55
C GLY A 127 13.55 -3.07 5.27
N ALA A 128 14.46 -2.91 4.33
CA ALA A 128 14.59 -3.79 3.17
C ALA A 128 15.63 -4.88 3.45
N PRO A 129 15.52 -6.06 2.80
CA PRO A 129 16.57 -7.06 2.82
C PRO A 129 17.87 -6.43 2.32
N ARG A 130 18.99 -6.75 2.97
CA ARG A 130 20.31 -6.38 2.42
C ARG A 130 20.50 -7.16 1.13
N HIS A 131 20.81 -6.45 0.03
CA HIS A 131 21.30 -7.09 -1.18
C HIS A 131 22.57 -7.88 -0.81
N THR A 132 22.50 -9.21 -0.81
CA THR A 132 23.65 -10.10 -0.71
C THR A 132 24.30 -10.30 -2.06
#